data_AF-A0A9Q0PH18-F1
#
_entry.id   AF-A0A9Q0PH18-F1
#
_cell.length_a   1.000
_cell.length_b   1.000
_cell.length_c   1.000
_cell.angle_alpha   90.00
_cell.angle_beta   90.00
_cell.angle_gamma   90.00
#
_symmetry.space_group_name_H-M   'P 1'
#
loop_
_entity.id
_entity.type
_entity.pdbx_description
1 polymer ?
#
loop_
_entity_poly.entity_id
_entity_poly.type
_entity_poly.pdbx_seq_one_letter_code
_entity_poly.pdbx_strand_id
1 'polypeptide(L)'
;MELATGRRAVDGGEECLLEWARRVMGSGRLGLSSATIPVVLLGSGLAEGADEMSELLRIGIGCTAEAPQRRPNMKEVLAMLIKLSSCRPSRGEIPFLRHADFQD
;
A
#
# COMPACT_ATOMS: atom_id res chain seq x y z
N MET A 1 2.82 -5.80 -0.38
CA MET A 1 3.69 -4.93 -1.20
C MET A 1 3.89 -5.50 -2.60
N GLU A 2 4.11 -6.81 -2.75
CA GLU A 2 4.22 -7.45 -4.08
C GLU A 2 2.98 -7.18 -4.94
N LEU A 3 1.78 -7.39 -4.39
CA LEU A 3 0.50 -7.07 -5.06
C LEU A 3 0.40 -5.61 -5.54
N ALA A 4 0.98 -4.67 -4.78
CA ALA A 4 0.90 -3.25 -5.12
C ALA A 4 1.86 -2.82 -6.23
N THR A 5 2.90 -3.61 -6.46
CA THR A 5 4.04 -3.22 -7.28
C THR A 5 4.24 -4.14 -8.49
N GLY A 6 3.66 -5.35 -8.45
CA GLY A 6 3.94 -6.43 -9.39
C GLY A 6 5.36 -7.00 -9.26
N ARG A 7 6.13 -6.57 -8.26
CA ARG A 7 7.51 -7.00 -8.01
C ARG A 7 7.52 -8.12 -6.98
N ARG A 8 8.52 -9.00 -7.07
CA ARG A 8 8.76 -10.03 -6.06
C ARG A 8 9.50 -9.45 -4.85
N ALA A 9 9.29 -10.03 -3.67
CA ALA A 9 9.94 -9.56 -2.44
C ALA A 9 11.47 -9.63 -2.51
N VAL A 10 11.99 -10.70 -3.13
CA VAL A 10 13.42 -10.93 -3.39
C VAL A 10 13.55 -11.45 -4.81
N ASP A 11 14.11 -10.65 -5.72
CA ASP A 11 14.29 -10.98 -7.13
C ASP A 11 15.74 -11.29 -7.54
N GLY A 12 16.65 -11.36 -6.55
CA GLY A 12 18.08 -11.58 -6.80
C GLY A 12 18.81 -10.34 -7.30
N GLY A 13 18.14 -9.18 -7.33
CA GLY A 13 18.77 -7.88 -7.61
C GLY A 13 19.47 -7.28 -6.38
N GLU A 14 19.96 -6.04 -6.56
CA GLU A 14 20.78 -5.33 -5.57
C GLU A 14 19.94 -4.72 -4.42
N GLU A 15 18.63 -4.53 -4.59
CA GLU A 15 17.72 -4.04 -3.55
C GLU A 15 16.50 -4.95 -3.41
N CYS A 16 16.08 -5.25 -2.18
CA CYS A 16 14.82 -5.96 -1.94
C CYS A 16 13.64 -4.99 -2.09
N LEU A 17 12.43 -5.56 -2.22
CA LEU A 17 11.22 -4.76 -2.41
C LEU A 17 10.98 -3.72 -1.30
N LEU A 18 11.37 -4.04 -0.06
CA LEU A 18 11.23 -3.14 1.06
C LEU A 18 12.16 -1.92 0.96
N GLU A 19 13.42 -2.15 0.61
CA GLU A 19 14.42 -1.08 0.45
C GLU A 19 14.03 -0.15 -0.71
N TRP A 20 13.60 -0.73 -1.85
CA TRP A 20 13.02 0.03 -2.96
C TRP A 20 11.83 0.89 -2.49
N ALA A 21 10.89 0.29 -1.75
CA ALA A 21 9.67 0.98 -1.32
C ALA A 21 9.96 2.11 -0.34
N ARG A 22 10.90 1.92 0.59
CA ARG A 22 11.34 2.97 1.51
C ARG A 22 12.01 4.12 0.77
N ARG A 23 12.83 3.81 -0.24
CA ARG A 23 13.47 4.82 -1.09
C ARG A 23 12.43 5.64 -1.86
N VAL A 24 11.45 4.97 -2.49
CA VAL A 24 10.41 5.64 -3.27
C VAL A 24 9.43 6.43 -2.40
N MET A 25 9.02 5.89 -1.25
CA MET A 25 8.03 6.53 -0.36
C MET A 25 8.62 7.51 0.66
N GLY A 26 9.89 7.34 1.02
CA GLY A 26 10.61 8.18 2.00
C GLY A 26 11.32 9.39 1.38
N SER A 27 11.45 9.46 0.05
CA SER A 27 12.05 10.58 -0.67
C SER A 27 11.11 11.79 -0.78
N GLY A 28 10.63 12.28 0.36
CA GLY A 28 9.83 13.51 0.46
C GLY A 28 10.67 14.80 0.51
N ARG A 29 11.98 14.77 0.20
CA ARG A 29 12.89 15.92 0.40
C ARG A 29 13.90 16.23 -0.72
N LEU A 30 14.00 15.43 -1.78
CA LEU A 30 14.88 15.75 -2.91
C LEU A 30 14.10 15.57 -4.21
N GLY A 31 13.76 16.70 -4.83
CA GLY A 31 12.91 16.78 -6.00
C GLY A 31 13.50 16.10 -7.22
N LEU A 32 13.21 14.81 -7.39
CA LEU A 32 13.28 14.17 -8.70
C LEU A 32 12.19 13.10 -8.87
N SER A 33 11.24 13.49 -9.72
CA SER A 33 10.53 12.68 -10.70
C SER A 33 9.51 11.66 -10.21
N SER A 34 8.23 12.02 -10.35
CA SER A 34 7.16 11.40 -11.16
C SER A 34 7.38 10.07 -11.92
N ALA A 35 8.39 9.25 -11.59
CA ALA A 35 8.87 8.18 -12.46
C ALA A 35 9.25 6.93 -11.67
N THR A 36 8.42 6.50 -10.72
CA THR A 36 8.14 5.07 -10.56
C THR A 36 6.77 4.92 -9.91
N ILE A 37 5.75 5.40 -10.61
CA ILE A 37 4.40 4.92 -10.39
C ILE A 37 4.48 3.38 -10.55
N PRO A 38 3.92 2.56 -9.61
CA PRO A 38 3.99 1.10 -9.68
C PRO A 38 3.80 0.59 -11.10
N VAL A 39 4.63 -0.36 -11.56
CA VAL A 39 4.62 -0.86 -12.95
C VAL A 39 3.20 -1.29 -13.42
N VAL A 40 2.34 -1.70 -12.48
CA VAL A 40 0.92 -2.00 -12.72
C VAL A 40 0.12 -0.79 -13.27
N LEU A 41 0.44 0.43 -12.83
CA LEU A 41 -0.21 1.67 -13.25
C LEU A 41 0.28 2.18 -14.61
N LEU A 42 1.58 2.02 -14.89
CA LEU A 42 2.14 2.50 -16.16
C LEU A 42 1.77 1.56 -17.34
N GLY A 43 1.61 0.25 -17.08
CA GLY A 43 1.31 -0.74 -18.11
C GLY A 43 -0.17 -0.91 -18.46
N SER A 44 -1.10 -0.44 -17.62
CA SER A 44 -2.55 -0.70 -17.78
C SER A 44 -3.38 0.49 -18.28
N GLY A 45 -2.82 1.71 -18.28
CA GLY A 45 -3.55 2.92 -18.68
C GLY A 45 -4.68 3.32 -17.71
N LEU A 46 -4.82 2.64 -16.57
CA LEU A 46 -5.81 2.94 -15.54
C LEU A 46 -5.16 3.82 -14.47
N ALA A 47 -5.33 5.13 -14.55
CA ALA A 47 -5.05 6.04 -13.43
C ALA A 47 -5.95 5.76 -12.21
N GLU A 48 -7.04 5.03 -12.41
CA GLU A 48 -7.98 4.65 -11.37
C GLU A 48 -7.38 3.57 -10.45
N GLY A 49 -7.23 3.89 -9.16
CA GLY A 49 -6.59 3.00 -8.18
C GLY A 49 -5.17 3.41 -7.77
N ALA A 50 -4.58 4.41 -8.42
CA ALA A 50 -3.19 4.78 -8.17
C ALA A 50 -2.92 5.19 -6.73
N ASP A 51 -3.81 6.02 -6.19
CA ASP A 51 -3.72 6.53 -4.83
C ASP A 51 -3.93 5.40 -3.81
N GLU A 52 -4.90 4.51 -4.05
CA GLU A 52 -5.13 3.35 -3.18
C GLU A 52 -3.95 2.39 -3.18
N MET A 53 -3.32 2.16 -4.33
CA MET A 53 -2.12 1.32 -4.41
C MET A 53 -0.92 1.98 -3.72
N SER A 54 -0.79 3.31 -3.80
CA SER A 54 0.22 4.07 -3.05
C SER A 54 0.00 3.97 -1.54
N GLU A 55 -1.24 4.10 -1.06
CA GLU A 55 -1.55 3.95 0.35
C GLU A 55 -1.39 2.51 0.84
N LEU A 56 -1.75 1.52 0.03
CA LEU A 56 -1.48 0.10 0.32
C LEU A 56 0.03 -0.15 0.48
N LEU A 57 0.85 0.51 -0.33
CA LEU A 57 2.30 0.45 -0.21
C LEU A 57 2.78 1.11 1.10
N ARG A 58 2.21 2.25 1.52
CA ARG A 58 2.49 2.88 2.83
C ARG A 58 2.17 1.96 3.99
N ILE A 59 1.00 1.32 3.98
CA ILE A 59 0.62 0.34 5.00
C ILE A 59 1.65 -0.80 5.06
N GLY A 60 2.04 -1.33 3.90
CA GLY A 60 3.06 -2.38 3.80
C GLY A 60 4.40 -1.98 4.44
N ILE A 61 4.88 -0.76 4.19
CA ILE A 61 6.09 -0.23 4.83
C ILE A 61 5.94 -0.19 6.35
N GLY A 62 4.79 0.28 6.87
CA GLY A 62 4.50 0.30 8.30
C GLY A 62 4.54 -1.09 8.95
N CYS A 63 3.96 -2.10 8.30
CA CYS A 63 4.01 -3.50 8.77
C CYS A 63 5.44 -4.06 8.89
N THR A 64 6.38 -3.47 8.15
CA THR A 64 7.80 -3.87 8.11
C THR A 64 8.71 -2.86 8.80
N ALA A 65 8.18 -2.08 9.75
CA ALA A 65 9.00 -1.15 10.53
C ALA A 65 10.17 -1.89 11.21
N GLU A 66 11.37 -1.30 11.17
CA GLU A 66 12.58 -1.87 11.79
C GLU A 66 12.35 -2.21 13.27
N ALA A 67 11.71 -1.29 13.99
CA ALA A 67 11.38 -1.50 15.40
C ALA A 67 10.06 -2.28 15.51
N PRO A 68 10.04 -3.50 16.11
CA PRO A 68 8.84 -4.33 16.18
C PRO A 68 7.65 -3.64 16.86
N GLN A 69 7.90 -2.82 17.87
CA GLN A 69 6.88 -2.05 18.59
C GLN A 69 6.20 -0.94 17.77
N ARG A 70 6.77 -0.60 16.61
CA ARG A 70 6.18 0.36 15.66
C ARG A 70 5.33 -0.32 14.60
N ARG A 71 5.32 -1.66 14.54
CA ARG A 71 4.52 -2.39 13.57
C ARG A 71 3.07 -2.42 14.04
N PRO A 72 2.10 -2.06 13.19
CA PRO A 72 0.69 -2.23 13.53
C PRO A 72 0.36 -3.70 13.71
N ASN A 73 -0.58 -3.99 14.59
CA ASN A 73 -1.17 -5.32 14.69
C ASN A 73 -2.15 -5.56 13.53
N MET A 74 -2.57 -6.82 13.30
CA MET A 74 -3.42 -7.15 12.15
C MET A 74 -4.82 -6.50 12.19
N LYS A 75 -5.34 -6.18 13.38
CA LYS A 75 -6.63 -5.49 13.55
C LYS A 75 -6.53 -4.04 13.06
N GLU A 76 -5.43 -3.36 13.37
CA GLU A 76 -5.11 -2.02 12.86
C GLU A 76 -4.88 -2.05 11.34
N VAL A 77 -4.13 -3.03 10.84
CA VAL A 77 -3.89 -3.21 9.39
C VAL A 77 -5.20 -3.40 8.64
N LEU A 78 -6.07 -4.28 9.11
CA LEU A 78 -7.38 -4.52 8.49
C LEU A 78 -8.23 -3.26 8.48
N ALA A 79 -8.28 -2.50 9.58
CA ALA A 79 -9.00 -1.23 9.65
C ALA A 79 -8.49 -0.21 8.62
N MET A 80 -7.17 -0.10 8.44
CA MET A 80 -6.58 0.76 7.41
C MET A 80 -6.95 0.31 6.00
N LEU A 81 -6.92 -0.99 5.71
CA LEU A 81 -7.29 -1.55 4.40
C LEU A 81 -8.77 -1.32 4.06
N ILE A 82 -9.66 -1.54 5.03
CA ILE A 82 -11.10 -1.28 4.87
C ILE A 82 -11.33 0.20 4.54
N LYS A 83 -10.66 1.11 5.26
CA LYS A 83 -10.76 2.55 5.00
C LYS A 83 -10.36 2.88 3.56
N LEU A 84 -9.28 2.29 3.05
CA LEU A 84 -8.87 2.47 1.65
C LEU A 84 -9.92 1.98 0.65
N SER A 85 -10.57 0.85 0.92
CA SER A 85 -11.64 0.33 0.05
C SER A 85 -12.90 1.20 0.04
N SER A 86 -13.17 1.90 1.16
CA SER A 86 -14.36 2.73 1.34
C SER A 86 -14.20 4.17 0.83
N CYS A 87 -12.98 4.60 0.47
CA CYS A 87 -12.71 5.95 -0.01
C CYS A 87 -13.22 6.24 -1.45
N ARG A 88 -13.87 5.27 -2.12
CA ARG A 88 -14.47 5.46 -3.45
C ARG A 88 -15.93 5.94 -3.33
N PRO A 89 -16.29 7.15 -3.79
CA PRO A 89 -17.67 7.62 -3.70
C PRO A 89 -18.64 6.97 -4.70
N SER A 90 -18.26 5.99 -5.52
CA SER A 90 -19.21 5.28 -6.40
C SER A 90 -18.63 4.02 -7.06
N ARG A 91 -18.91 2.85 -6.49
CA ARG A 91 -19.44 1.65 -7.18
C ARG A 91 -19.53 0.50 -6.18
N GLY A 92 -20.76 0.21 -5.75
CA GLY A 92 -21.10 -1.00 -5.01
C GLY A 92 -20.76 -0.92 -3.53
N GLU A 93 -21.78 -0.71 -2.72
CA GLU A 93 -21.77 -1.07 -1.31
C GLU A 93 -21.21 -2.49 -1.17
N ILE A 94 -20.15 -2.68 -0.37
CA ILE A 94 -19.72 -4.02 0.04
C ILE A 94 -20.70 -4.48 1.12
N PRO A 95 -21.63 -5.43 0.85
CA PRO A 95 -22.66 -5.78 1.82
C PRO A 95 -22.10 -6.51 3.05
N PHE A 96 -20.83 -6.90 3.02
CA PHE A 96 -20.17 -7.69 4.06
C PHE A 96 -19.65 -6.90 5.26
N LEU A 97 -19.70 -5.56 5.24
CA LEU A 97 -19.12 -4.75 6.32
C LEU A 97 -20.13 -4.07 7.25
N ARG A 98 -21.41 -4.44 7.18
CA ARG A 98 -22.43 -3.99 8.15
C ARG A 98 -22.43 -4.77 9.48
N HIS A 99 -21.58 -5.78 9.66
CA HIS A 99 -21.56 -6.59 10.88
C HIS A 99 -20.16 -6.93 11.42
N ALA A 100 -19.18 -6.06 11.21
CA ALA A 100 -18.02 -6.04 12.10
C ALA A 100 -18.32 -5.05 13.23
N ASP A 101 -19.26 -5.45 14.10
CA ASP A 101 -19.37 -4.87 15.43
C ASP A 101 -18.04 -5.12 16.14
N PHE A 102 -17.24 -4.06 16.23
CA PHE A 102 -16.10 -3.98 17.13
C PHE A 102 -16.69 -3.77 18.52
N GLN A 103 -17.22 -4.85 19.10
CA GLN A 103 -17.56 -4.92 20.51
C GLN A 103 -16.42 -5.69 21.19
N ASP A 104 -15.61 -4.92 21.94
CA ASP A 104 -14.60 -5.29 22.95
C ASP A 104 -13.65 -6.47 22.68
#